data_AF-R6K1Y7-F1
#
_entry.id   AF-R6K1Y7-F1
#
_cell.length_a   1.000
_cell.length_b   1.000
_cell.length_c   1.000
_cell.angle_alpha   90.00
_cell.angle_beta   90.00
_cell.angle_gamma   90.00
#
_symmetry.space_group_name_H-M   'P 1'
#
loop_
_entity.id
_entity.type
_entity.pdbx_description
1 polymer ?
#
loop_
_entity_poly.entity_id
_entity_poly.type
_entity_poly.pdbx_seq_one_letter_code
_entity_poly.pdbx_strand_id
1 'polypeptide(L)' 'MSGTIIAIGAGIAVLGSFGAGIGIGIATGRASEAVARQPEAEGKITKTLILGSALAEATAIYGFVIALMIIVMLG' A
#
# COMPACT_ATOMS: atom_id res chain seq x y z
N MET A 1 -23.21 13.48 17.56
CA MET A 1 -23.02 12.07 17.17
C MET A 1 -22.49 11.89 15.74
N SER A 2 -22.64 12.85 14.81
CA SER A 2 -22.16 12.71 13.43
C SER A 2 -20.62 12.67 13.28
N GLY A 3 -19.89 13.66 13.83
CA GLY A 3 -18.45 13.81 13.58
C GLY A 3 -17.56 12.66 14.10
N THR A 4 -17.87 12.08 15.26
CA THR A 4 -17.09 10.96 15.82
C THR A 4 -17.20 9.71 14.94
N ILE A 5 -18.39 9.42 14.41
CA ILE A 5 -18.61 8.26 13.54
C ILE A 5 -17.89 8.45 12.19
N ILE A 6 -17.89 9.68 11.65
CA ILE A 6 -17.16 10.05 10.43
C ILE A 6 -15.65 9.83 10.61
N ALA A 7 -15.08 10.31 11.72
CA ALA A 7 -13.66 10.14 12.02
C ALA A 7 -13.27 8.65 12.15
N ILE A 8 -14.10 7.84 12.81
CA ILE A 8 -13.89 6.38 12.93
C ILE A 8 -13.97 5.72 11.55
N GLY A 9 -14.97 6.07 10.73
CA GLY A 9 -15.13 5.53 9.37
C GLY A 9 -13.93 5.83 8.47
N ALA A 10 -13.40 7.06 8.53
CA ALA A 10 -12.19 7.43 7.80
C ALA A 10 -10.96 6.65 8.30
N GLY A 11 -10.83 6.46 9.62
CA GLY A 11 -9.77 5.64 10.21
C GLY A 11 -9.82 4.18 9.76
N ILE A 12 -11.02 3.58 9.69
CA ILE A 12 -11.18 2.21 9.22
C ILE A 12 -10.86 2.09 7.72
N ALA A 13 -11.25 3.07 6.91
CA ALA A 13 -10.97 3.06 5.47
C ALA A 13 -9.46 2.99 5.15
N VAL A 14 -8.61 3.66 5.94
CA VAL A 14 -7.16 3.59 5.75
C VAL A 14 -6.52 2.32 6.31
N LEU A 15 -7.15 1.57 7.22
CA LEU A 15 -6.58 0.33 7.76
C LEU A 15 -6.28 -0.73 6.67
N GLY A 16 -6.98 -0.68 5.54
CA GLY A 16 -6.69 -1.54 4.39
C GLY A 16 -5.25 -1.42 3.86
N SER A 17 -4.60 -0.25 4.06
CA SER A 17 -3.21 -0.01 3.66
C SER A 17 -2.19 -0.88 4.40
N PHE A 18 -2.55 -1.45 5.55
CA PHE A 18 -1.67 -2.32 6.32
C PHE A 18 -1.27 -3.58 5.54
N GLY A 19 -2.21 -4.13 4.76
CA GLY A 19 -1.95 -5.29 3.91
C GLY A 19 -0.96 -4.98 2.78
N ALA A 20 -1.09 -3.82 2.16
CA ALA A 20 -0.16 -3.35 1.12
C ALA A 20 1.25 -3.15 1.70
N GLY A 21 1.38 -2.49 2.85
CA GLY A 21 2.66 -2.30 3.53
C GLY A 21 3.39 -3.61 3.87
N ILE A 22 2.66 -4.59 4.40
CA ILE A 22 3.23 -5.93 4.67
C ILE A 22 3.64 -6.62 3.38
N GLY A 23 2.77 -6.63 2.36
CA GLY A 23 3.04 -7.27 1.08
C GLY A 23 4.27 -6.70 0.38
N ILE A 24 4.40 -5.38 0.34
CA ILE A 24 5.55 -4.67 -0.24
C ILE A 24 6.81 -4.93 0.57
N GLY A 25 6.73 -4.92 1.91
CA GLY A 25 7.87 -5.22 2.78
C GLY A 25 8.44 -6.62 2.53
N ILE A 26 7.56 -7.63 2.45
CA ILE A 26 7.95 -9.01 2.13
C ILE A 26 8.55 -9.09 0.72
N ALA A 27 7.88 -8.52 -0.29
CA ALA A 27 8.33 -8.54 -1.67
C ALA A 27 9.70 -7.88 -1.83
N THR A 28 9.93 -6.75 -1.15
CA THR A 28 11.20 -6.02 -1.16
C THR A 28 12.31 -6.84 -0.50
N GLY A 29 12.04 -7.48 0.64
CA GLY A 29 13.02 -8.38 1.27
C GLY A 29 13.44 -9.52 0.34
N ARG A 30 12.48 -10.15 -0.35
CA ARG A 30 12.75 -11.20 -1.35
C ARG A 30 13.51 -10.70 -2.57
N ALA A 31 13.19 -9.50 -3.04
CA ALA A 31 13.91 -8.87 -4.14
C ALA A 31 15.38 -8.62 -3.76
N SER A 32 15.65 -8.09 -2.57
CA SER A 32 17.01 -7.88 -2.06
C SER A 32 17.80 -9.18 -1.97
N GLU A 33 17.18 -10.25 -1.43
CA GLU A 33 17.79 -11.60 -1.42
C GLU A 33 18.10 -12.11 -2.83
N ALA A 34 17.20 -11.89 -3.79
CA ALA A 34 17.37 -12.32 -5.18
C ALA A 34 18.51 -11.54 -5.87
N VAL A 35 18.59 -10.22 -5.66
CA VAL A 35 19.69 -9.39 -6.19
C VAL A 35 21.03 -9.80 -5.60
N ALA A 36 21.08 -10.09 -4.29
CA ALA A 36 22.31 -10.55 -3.65
C ALA A 36 22.81 -11.90 -4.22
N ARG A 37 21.90 -12.77 -4.67
CA ARG A 37 22.23 -14.06 -5.30
C ARG A 37 22.58 -13.93 -6.79
N GLN A 38 21.97 -12.98 -7.49
CA GLN A 38 22.15 -12.76 -8.93
C GLN A 38 22.22 -11.26 -9.25
N PRO A 39 23.37 -10.60 -9.02
CA PRO A 39 23.53 -9.16 -9.26
C PRO A 39 23.29 -8.76 -10.72
N GLU A 40 23.63 -9.63 -11.67
CA GLU A 40 23.40 -9.41 -13.10
C GLU A 40 21.92 -9.30 -13.48
N ALA A 41 21.02 -9.81 -12.63
CA ALA A 41 19.57 -9.76 -12.84
C ALA A 41 18.88 -8.58 -12.14
N GLU A 42 19.63 -7.69 -11.46
CA GLU A 42 19.08 -6.59 -10.65
C GLU A 42 18.01 -5.79 -11.39
N GLY A 43 18.32 -5.33 -12.61
CA GLY A 43 17.37 -4.52 -13.39
C GLY A 43 16.04 -5.22 -13.67
N LYS A 44 16.02 -6.55 -13.82
CA LYS A 44 14.78 -7.32 -14.05
C LYS A 44 14.02 -7.56 -12.74
N ILE A 45 14.75 -7.83 -11.65
CA ILE A 45 14.18 -8.03 -10.32
C ILE A 45 13.51 -6.73 -9.86
N THR A 46 14.21 -5.60 -9.93
CA THR A 46 13.69 -4.28 -9.51
C THR A 46 12.48 -3.86 -10.34
N LYS A 47 12.47 -4.10 -11.66
CA LYS A 47 11.28 -3.84 -12.50
C LYS A 47 10.07 -4.65 -12.06
N THR A 48 10.26 -5.93 -11.78
CA THR A 48 9.17 -6.81 -11.31
C THR A 48 8.68 -6.36 -9.93
N LEU A 49 9.60 -6.01 -9.02
CA LEU A 49 9.26 -5.48 -7.70
C LEU A 49 8.43 -4.20 -7.81
N ILE A 50 8.88 -3.21 -8.60
CA ILE A 50 8.18 -1.93 -8.75
C ILE A 50 6.76 -2.15 -9.30
N LEU A 51 6.59 -3.01 -10.30
CA LEU A 51 5.27 -3.32 -10.85
C LEU A 51 4.36 -3.98 -9.79
N GLY A 52 4.88 -4.96 -9.06
CA GLY A 52 4.14 -5.62 -7.97
C GLY A 52 3.77 -4.65 -6.85
N SER A 53 4.72 -3.81 -6.43
CA SER A 53 4.48 -2.78 -5.40
C SER A 53 3.47 -1.74 -5.85
N ALA A 54 3.51 -1.28 -7.11
CA ALA A 54 2.52 -0.35 -7.63
C ALA A 54 1.09 -0.93 -7.62
N LEU A 55 0.94 -2.22 -7.94
CA LEU A 55 -0.35 -2.91 -7.89
C LEU A 55 -0.84 -3.10 -6.44
N ALA A 56 0.05 -3.44 -5.51
CA ALA A 56 -0.28 -3.52 -4.09
C ALA A 56 -0.73 -2.15 -3.54
N GLU A 57 -0.02 -1.08 -3.92
CA GLU A 57 -0.27 0.26 -3.43
C GLU A 57 -1.56 0.88 -3.97
N ALA A 58 -2.05 0.42 -5.13
CA ALA A 58 -3.36 0.83 -5.63
C ALA A 58 -4.48 0.57 -4.59
N THR A 59 -4.38 -0.53 -3.83
CA THR A 59 -5.37 -0.86 -2.78
C THR A 59 -5.30 0.09 -1.59
N ALA A 60 -4.09 0.49 -1.18
CA ALA A 60 -3.87 1.48 -0.14
C ALA A 60 -4.38 2.87 -0.57
N ILE A 61 -4.14 3.24 -1.83
CA ILE A 61 -4.63 4.50 -2.43
C ILE A 61 -6.16 4.53 -2.41
N TYR A 62 -6.85 3.44 -2.74
CA TYR A 62 -8.31 3.41 -2.66
C TYR A 62 -8.81 3.64 -1.23
N GLY A 63 -8.19 3.02 -0.22
CA GLY A 63 -8.53 3.27 1.19
C GLY A 63 -8.31 4.73 1.60
N PHE A 64 -7.20 5.34 1.16
CA PHE A 64 -6.91 6.75 1.39
C PHE A 64 -7.92 7.69 0.70
N VAL A 65 -8.26 7.43 -0.56
CA VAL A 65 -9.25 8.22 -1.31
C VAL A 65 -10.62 8.15 -0.63
N ILE A 66 -11.05 6.96 -0.20
CA ILE A 66 -12.32 6.80 0.52
C ILE A 66 -12.28 7.56 1.85
N ALA A 67 -11.19 7.51 2.60
CA ALA A 67 -11.04 8.26 3.85
C ALA A 67 -11.11 9.77 3.62
N LEU A 68 -10.45 10.28 2.57
CA LEU A 68 -10.55 11.68 2.18
C LEU A 68 -11.98 12.07 1.79
N MET A 69 -12.68 11.24 1.01
CA MET A 69 -14.08 11.50 0.66
C MET A 69 -14.97 11.53 1.90
N ILE A 70 -14.77 10.62 2.86
CA ILE A 70 -15.51 10.61 4.13
C ILE A 70 -15.29 11.92 4.89
N ILE A 71 -14.05 12.38 5.04
CA ILE A 71 -13.75 13.60 5.80
C ILE A 71 -14.24 14.86 5.06
N VAL A 72 -14.01 14.96 3.75
CA VAL A 72 -14.27 16.19 2.99
C VAL A 72 -15.75 16.34 2.61
N MET A 73 -16.45 15.23 2.36
CA MET A 73 -17.84 15.29 1.89
C MET A 73 -18.88 15.06 2.98
N LEU A 74 -18.53 14.37 4.08
CA LEU A 74 -19.46 14.08 5.18
C LEU A 74 -19.11 14.85 6.47
N GLY A 75 -17.87 15.31 6.60
CA GLY A 75 -17.34 16.04 7.77
C GLY A 75 -17.78 17.49 7.88
#